data_AF-A0AAN8ZNZ9-F1
#
_entry.id   AF-A0AAN8ZNZ9-F1
#
_cell.length_a   1.000
_cell.length_b   1.000
_cell.length_c   1.000
_cell.angle_alpha   90.00
_cell.angle_beta   90.00
_cell.angle_gamma   90.00
#
_symmetry.space_group_name_H-M   'P 1'
#
loop_
_entity.id
_entity.type
_entity.pdbx_description
1 polymer ?
#
loop_
_entity_poly.entity_id
_entity_poly.type
_entity_poly.pdbx_seq_one_letter_code
_entity_poly.pdbx_strand_id
1 'polypeptide(L)'
;MLSTLTTKYVQPVHGVSHELLELTLVEKEPSESTVNYNSRLVDKMLEIITLSCQYNSRVRVATLEMSLLVLKQLLGIASIGRKKFASLRDHHLATLEGAREEATLMLRNFYKSEEIFLDMFEDEWHEMHKKPLNVEYLLQDASVLLPPAGTPLTGIDFNKRLPCGE
;
A
#
# COMPACT_ATOMS: atom_id res chain seq x y z
N MET A 1 45.56 38.05 17.81
CA MET A 1 44.73 37.06 17.08
C MET A 1 43.81 36.41 18.08
N LEU A 2 42.52 36.48 17.77
CA LEU A 2 41.37 36.31 18.66
C LEU A 2 41.32 34.95 19.35
N SER A 3 40.97 35.01 20.64
CA SER A 3 40.33 33.96 21.45
C SER A 3 39.21 33.26 20.67
N THR A 4 38.85 32.01 20.97
CA THR A 4 37.74 31.66 21.90
C THR A 4 37.65 30.13 21.87
N LEU A 5 38.07 29.43 22.92
CA LEU A 5 37.23 28.90 24.00
C LEU A 5 36.18 27.85 23.55
N THR A 6 36.15 26.78 24.34
CA THR A 6 35.07 25.81 24.54
C THR A 6 34.88 24.70 23.50
N THR A 7 35.71 23.66 23.64
CA THR A 7 35.24 22.27 23.62
C THR A 7 34.06 22.14 24.58
N LYS A 8 32.84 22.38 24.09
CA LYS A 8 31.62 22.10 24.84
C LYS A 8 31.43 20.59 24.83
N TYR A 9 31.62 20.02 26.01
CA TYR A 9 30.93 18.84 26.52
C TYR A 9 29.55 18.68 25.87
N VAL A 10 29.43 17.75 24.93
CA VAL A 10 28.14 17.10 24.67
C VAL A 10 28.10 15.95 25.66
N GLN A 11 27.43 16.18 26.78
CA GLN A 11 27.09 15.12 27.72
C GLN A 11 26.32 14.03 26.97
N PRO A 12 26.72 12.74 27.08
CA PRO A 12 25.96 11.68 26.46
C PRO A 12 24.62 11.56 27.20
N VAL A 13 23.53 11.68 26.45
CA VAL A 13 22.19 11.43 26.98
C VAL A 13 22.16 9.96 27.42
N HIS A 14 22.18 9.73 28.73
CA HIS A 14 22.09 8.39 29.31
C HIS A 14 20.67 7.87 29.07
N GLY A 15 20.51 7.03 28.06
CA GLY A 15 19.21 6.42 27.78
C GLY A 15 19.22 5.46 26.60
N VAL A 16 20.15 5.62 25.66
CA VAL A 16 20.30 4.67 24.54
C VAL A 16 21.72 4.15 24.55
N SER A 17 21.88 2.84 24.78
CA SER A 17 23.19 2.20 24.66
C SER A 17 23.72 2.44 23.25
N HIS A 18 24.91 3.01 23.13
CA HIS A 18 25.57 3.21 21.83
C HIS A 18 25.74 1.86 21.10
N GLU A 19 25.87 0.79 21.87
CA GLU A 19 25.91 -0.60 21.42
C GLU A 19 24.57 -1.05 20.82
N LEU A 20 23.43 -0.65 21.41
CA LEU A 20 22.10 -0.90 20.83
C LEU A 20 21.92 -0.12 19.53
N LEU A 21 22.37 1.12 19.49
CA LEU A 21 22.35 1.97 18.30
C LEU A 21 23.20 1.38 17.17
N GLU A 22 24.43 0.95 17.45
CA GLU A 22 25.28 0.24 16.48
C GLU A 22 24.67 -1.08 16.02
N LEU A 23 24.09 -1.88 16.91
CA LEU A 23 23.39 -3.12 16.52
C LEU A 23 22.19 -2.86 15.60
N THR A 24 21.51 -1.71 15.72
CA THR A 24 20.45 -1.29 14.80
C THR A 24 20.94 -0.57 13.53
N LEU A 25 22.13 0.06 13.56
CA LEU A 25 22.68 0.87 12.48
C LEU A 25 23.68 0.12 11.60
N VAL A 26 24.19 -1.02 12.06
CA VAL A 26 25.02 -1.91 11.22
C VAL A 26 24.09 -2.60 10.23
N GLU A 27 24.07 -2.07 9.01
CA GLU A 27 23.67 -2.82 7.82
C GLU A 27 24.52 -4.09 7.79
N LYS A 28 23.88 -5.22 8.14
CA LYS A 28 24.49 -6.53 8.03
C LYS A 28 24.91 -6.73 6.57
N GLU A 29 26.21 -6.93 6.34
CA GLU A 29 26.75 -7.37 5.05
C GLU A 29 25.82 -8.43 4.43
N PRO A 30 25.46 -8.30 3.13
CA PRO A 30 24.38 -9.08 2.56
C PRO A 30 24.85 -10.53 2.37
N SER A 31 24.67 -11.34 3.42
CA SER A 31 24.48 -12.77 3.24
C SER A 31 23.23 -12.93 2.36
N GLU A 32 23.39 -13.52 1.17
CA GLU A 32 22.30 -13.92 0.29
C GLU A 32 21.15 -14.53 1.12
N SER A 33 19.91 -14.08 0.87
CA SER A 33 18.63 -14.55 1.45
C SER A 33 18.05 -13.89 2.71
N THR A 34 18.53 -12.72 3.16
CA THR A 34 17.74 -11.96 4.16
C THR A 34 16.73 -11.04 3.46
N VAL A 35 15.44 -11.39 3.56
CA VAL A 35 14.33 -10.60 3.03
C VAL A 35 14.33 -9.23 3.69
N ASN A 36 14.57 -8.16 2.92
CA ASN A 36 14.76 -6.80 3.43
C ASN A 36 13.44 -6.03 3.69
N TYR A 37 12.34 -6.74 3.93
CA TYR A 37 11.06 -6.12 4.26
C TYR A 37 10.33 -6.91 5.33
N ASN A 38 9.41 -6.25 6.03
CA ASN A 38 8.57 -6.89 7.03
C ASN A 38 7.62 -7.88 6.35
N SER A 39 7.95 -9.16 6.46
CA SER A 39 7.22 -10.22 5.77
C SER A 39 5.76 -10.31 6.21
N ARG A 40 5.49 -10.17 7.52
CA ARG A 40 4.14 -10.21 8.09
C ARG A 40 3.27 -9.07 7.59
N LEU A 41 3.86 -7.89 7.43
CA LEU A 41 3.14 -6.75 6.88
C LEU A 41 2.80 -6.98 5.40
N VAL A 42 3.72 -7.53 4.61
CA VAL A 42 3.47 -7.90 3.22
C VAL A 42 2.40 -8.99 3.13
N ASP A 43 2.43 -10.02 3.98
CA ASP A 43 1.39 -11.04 4.07
C ASP A 43 0.01 -10.40 4.27
N LYS A 44 -0.10 -9.40 5.17
CA LYS A 44 -1.36 -8.67 5.39
C LYS A 44 -1.78 -7.78 4.23
N MET A 45 -0.83 -7.14 3.53
CA MET A 45 -1.15 -6.37 2.32
C MET A 45 -1.67 -7.30 1.21
N LEU A 46 -1.05 -8.47 1.05
CA LEU A 46 -1.48 -9.48 0.07
C LEU A 46 -2.84 -10.06 0.43
N GLU A 47 -3.14 -10.30 1.71
CA GLU A 47 -4.46 -10.73 2.17
C GLU A 47 -5.55 -9.72 1.75
N ILE A 48 -5.31 -8.41 1.93
CA ILE A 48 -6.25 -7.36 1.50
C ILE A 48 -6.41 -7.36 -0.03
N ILE A 49 -5.31 -7.50 -0.76
CA ILE A 49 -5.33 -7.56 -2.23
C ILE A 49 -6.14 -8.77 -2.70
N THR A 50 -5.90 -9.96 -2.17
CA THR A 50 -6.65 -11.16 -2.53
C THR A 50 -8.13 -11.03 -2.19
N LEU A 51 -8.48 -10.51 -1.00
CA LEU A 51 -9.87 -10.26 -0.63
C LEU A 51 -10.55 -9.27 -1.59
N SER A 52 -9.82 -8.27 -2.08
CA SER A 52 -10.35 -7.30 -3.05
C SER A 52 -10.73 -7.93 -4.40
N CYS A 53 -10.08 -9.04 -4.76
CA CYS A 53 -10.31 -9.75 -6.02
C CYS A 53 -11.43 -10.79 -5.93
N GLN A 54 -12.11 -10.93 -4.79
CA GLN A 54 -13.23 -11.87 -4.61
C GLN A 54 -14.56 -11.27 -5.07
N TYR A 55 -15.45 -12.14 -5.55
CA TYR A 55 -16.82 -11.72 -5.90
C TYR A 55 -17.53 -11.18 -4.65
N ASN A 56 -18.26 -10.06 -4.80
CA ASN A 56 -18.92 -9.36 -3.70
C ASN A 56 -17.95 -8.91 -2.57
N SER A 57 -16.72 -8.57 -2.94
CA SER A 57 -15.74 -8.01 -2.02
C SER A 57 -16.28 -6.74 -1.36
N ARG A 58 -16.11 -6.65 -0.04
CA ARG A 58 -16.42 -5.44 0.75
C ARG A 58 -15.21 -4.51 0.91
N VAL A 59 -14.10 -4.83 0.25
CA VAL A 59 -12.90 -4.00 0.27
C VAL A 59 -13.11 -2.81 -0.66
N ARG A 60 -13.14 -1.61 -0.09
CA ARG A 60 -13.22 -0.37 -0.87
C ARG A 60 -11.97 -0.18 -1.72
N VAL A 61 -12.13 0.43 -2.88
CA VAL A 61 -11.02 0.72 -3.81
C VAL A 61 -9.92 1.54 -3.13
N ALA A 62 -10.26 2.52 -2.29
CA ALA A 62 -9.25 3.29 -1.53
C ALA A 62 -8.42 2.41 -0.58
N THR A 63 -9.00 1.34 -0.02
CA THR A 63 -8.27 0.40 0.85
C THR A 63 -7.32 -0.49 0.04
N LEU A 64 -7.75 -0.93 -1.14
CA LEU A 64 -6.90 -1.65 -2.08
C LEU A 64 -5.74 -0.77 -2.56
N GLU A 65 -6.03 0.45 -2.98
CA GLU A 65 -5.03 1.40 -3.45
C GLU A 65 -4.01 1.74 -2.35
N MET A 66 -4.46 1.99 -1.12
CA MET A 66 -3.58 2.18 0.04
C MET A 66 -2.68 0.96 0.29
N SER A 67 -3.23 -0.25 0.24
CA SER A 67 -2.46 -1.49 0.42
C SER A 67 -1.37 -1.64 -0.64
N LEU A 68 -1.69 -1.31 -1.90
CA LEU A 68 -0.73 -1.32 -3.01
C LEU A 68 0.34 -0.24 -2.86
N LEU A 69 0.00 0.96 -2.40
CA LEU A 69 0.96 2.04 -2.14
C LEU A 69 1.94 1.66 -1.03
N VAL A 70 1.43 1.11 0.09
CA VAL A 70 2.25 0.61 1.19
C VAL A 70 3.16 -0.52 0.72
N LEU A 71 2.63 -1.49 -0.05
CA LEU A 71 3.44 -2.57 -0.61
C LEU A 71 4.56 -2.04 -1.51
N LYS A 72 4.26 -1.10 -2.42
CA LYS A 72 5.28 -0.45 -3.27
C LYS A 72 6.35 0.27 -2.44
N GLN A 73 5.95 0.93 -1.34
CA GLN A 73 6.89 1.60 -0.44
C GLN A 73 7.79 0.61 0.31
N LEU A 74 7.23 -0.50 0.81
CA LEU A 74 7.99 -1.57 1.49
C LEU A 74 9.01 -2.24 0.57
N LEU A 75 8.68 -2.38 -0.71
CA LEU A 75 9.59 -2.95 -1.71
C LEU A 75 10.62 -1.95 -2.25
N GLY A 76 10.52 -0.68 -1.84
CA GLY A 76 11.41 0.39 -2.30
C GLY A 76 11.10 0.89 -3.71
N ILE A 77 9.98 0.48 -4.31
CA ILE A 77 9.55 0.89 -5.66
C ILE A 77 9.19 2.37 -5.70
N ALA A 78 8.65 2.90 -4.60
CA ALA A 78 8.21 4.30 -4.50
C ALA A 78 9.33 5.30 -4.14
N SER A 79 10.56 4.85 -3.87
CA SER A 79 11.65 5.72 -3.41
C SER A 79 12.54 6.16 -4.58
N ILE A 80 12.51 7.45 -4.93
CA ILE A 80 13.47 8.06 -5.85
C ILE A 80 14.81 8.19 -5.11
N GLY A 81 15.65 7.17 -5.22
CA GLY A 81 16.96 7.12 -4.58
C GLY A 81 17.47 5.70 -4.54
N ARG A 82 18.80 5.52 -4.63
CA ARG A 82 19.52 4.23 -4.70
C ARG A 82 19.28 3.35 -3.45
N LYS A 83 18.07 2.84 -3.25
CA LYS A 83 17.78 1.75 -2.33
C LYS A 83 17.61 0.48 -3.15
N LYS A 84 18.32 -0.57 -2.74
CA LYS A 84 18.21 -1.92 -3.31
C LYS A 84 16.74 -2.33 -3.23
N PHE A 85 16.12 -2.63 -4.37
CA PHE A 85 14.76 -3.16 -4.41
C PHE A 85 14.69 -4.41 -3.55
N ALA A 86 13.72 -4.47 -2.64
CA ALA A 86 13.57 -5.65 -1.82
C ALA A 86 12.90 -6.74 -2.68
N SER A 87 13.60 -7.87 -2.85
CA SER A 87 13.08 -8.98 -3.66
C SER A 87 11.97 -9.71 -2.88
N LEU A 88 10.77 -9.74 -3.45
CA LEU A 88 9.65 -10.51 -2.90
C LEU A 88 10.03 -11.99 -2.78
N ARG A 89 9.56 -12.66 -1.72
CA ARG A 89 9.68 -14.11 -1.57
C ARG A 89 8.81 -14.77 -2.64
N ASP A 90 9.20 -15.95 -3.11
CA ASP A 90 8.46 -16.66 -4.16
C ASP A 90 6.99 -16.87 -3.84
N HIS A 91 6.63 -17.19 -2.58
CA HIS A 91 5.21 -17.33 -2.21
C HIS A 91 4.46 -16.00 -2.21
N HIS A 92 5.10 -14.87 -1.86
CA HIS A 92 4.47 -13.56 -1.95
C HIS A 92 4.23 -13.18 -3.42
N LEU A 93 5.21 -13.45 -4.28
CA LEU A 93 5.09 -13.26 -5.72
C LEU A 93 3.96 -14.12 -6.30
N ALA A 94 3.94 -15.41 -5.96
CA ALA A 94 2.88 -16.34 -6.38
C ALA A 94 1.49 -15.89 -5.91
N THR A 95 1.38 -15.37 -4.68
CA THR A 95 0.11 -14.84 -4.16
C THR A 95 -0.34 -13.59 -4.92
N LEU A 96 0.58 -12.67 -5.23
CA LEU A 96 0.29 -11.46 -5.99
C LEU A 96 -0.14 -11.79 -7.43
N GLU A 97 0.55 -12.74 -8.07
CA GLU A 97 0.20 -13.24 -9.39
C GLU A 97 -1.18 -13.92 -9.40
N GLY A 98 -1.46 -14.78 -8.42
CA GLY A 98 -2.78 -15.41 -8.28
C GLY A 98 -3.90 -14.38 -8.11
N ALA A 99 -3.69 -13.34 -7.29
CA ALA A 99 -4.66 -12.26 -7.14
C ALA A 99 -4.92 -11.49 -8.46
N ARG A 100 -3.86 -11.24 -9.25
CA ARG A 100 -3.98 -10.63 -10.57
C ARG A 100 -4.77 -11.50 -11.53
N GLU A 101 -4.53 -12.81 -11.53
CA GLU A 101 -5.26 -13.77 -12.36
C GLU A 101 -6.74 -13.83 -11.97
N GLU A 102 -7.06 -13.90 -10.67
CA GLU A 102 -8.46 -13.88 -10.20
C GLU A 102 -9.18 -12.59 -10.60
N ALA A 103 -8.56 -11.43 -10.42
CA ALA A 103 -9.13 -10.15 -10.85
C ALA A 103 -9.38 -10.14 -12.37
N THR A 104 -8.44 -10.66 -13.16
CA THR A 104 -8.57 -10.74 -14.63
C THR A 104 -9.70 -11.66 -15.05
N LEU A 105 -9.85 -12.82 -14.38
CA LEU A 105 -10.94 -13.76 -14.64
C LEU A 105 -12.30 -13.14 -14.32
N MET A 106 -12.40 -12.39 -13.21
CA MET A 106 -13.62 -11.69 -12.84
C MET A 106 -14.01 -10.64 -13.90
N LEU A 107 -13.06 -9.78 -14.29
CA LEU A 107 -13.29 -8.76 -15.34
C LEU A 107 -13.72 -9.41 -16.66
N ARG A 108 -13.12 -10.55 -17.02
CA ARG A 108 -13.48 -11.30 -18.24
C ARG A 108 -14.91 -11.84 -18.20
N ASN A 109 -15.43 -12.21 -17.03
CA ASN A 109 -16.81 -12.67 -16.89
C ASN A 109 -17.78 -11.51 -17.17
N PHE A 110 -17.58 -10.36 -16.52
CA PHE A 110 -18.41 -9.17 -16.73
C PHE A 110 -18.34 -8.65 -18.16
N TYR A 111 -17.14 -8.59 -18.76
CA TYR A 111 -16.96 -8.18 -20.14
C TYR A 111 -17.77 -9.04 -21.14
N LYS A 112 -18.06 -10.31 -20.80
CA LYS A 112 -18.84 -11.21 -21.66
C LYS A 112 -20.33 -11.22 -21.35
N SER A 113 -20.72 -10.90 -20.12
CA SER A 113 -22.11 -11.03 -19.66
C SER A 113 -22.88 -9.72 -19.63
N GLU A 114 -22.19 -8.60 -19.42
CA GLU A 114 -22.80 -7.28 -19.21
C GLU A 114 -22.54 -6.35 -20.39
N GLU A 115 -23.60 -5.92 -21.08
CA GLU A 115 -23.48 -5.07 -22.28
C GLU A 115 -22.92 -3.68 -21.98
N ILE A 116 -23.25 -3.12 -20.82
CA ILE A 116 -22.84 -1.76 -20.42
C ILE A 116 -21.56 -1.74 -19.57
N PHE A 117 -20.96 -2.90 -19.28
CA PHE A 117 -19.84 -2.99 -18.35
C PHE A 117 -18.63 -2.18 -18.80
N LEU A 118 -18.30 -2.21 -20.09
CA LEU A 118 -17.10 -1.55 -20.60
C LEU A 118 -17.19 -0.03 -20.40
N ASP A 119 -18.32 0.58 -20.76
CA ASP A 119 -18.57 2.01 -20.59
C ASP A 119 -18.50 2.40 -19.09
N MET A 120 -19.16 1.64 -18.22
CA MET A 120 -19.11 1.90 -16.78
C MET A 120 -17.69 1.75 -16.20
N PHE A 121 -16.96 0.71 -16.61
CA PHE A 121 -15.61 0.46 -16.13
C PHE A 121 -14.65 1.57 -16.56
N GLU A 122 -14.75 2.03 -17.81
CA GLU A 122 -13.92 3.12 -18.32
C GLU A 122 -14.20 4.43 -17.58
N ASP A 123 -15.47 4.76 -17.33
CA ASP A 123 -15.86 5.93 -16.54
C ASP A 123 -15.29 5.88 -15.12
N GLU A 124 -15.46 4.76 -14.41
CA GLU A 124 -14.94 4.58 -13.05
C GLU A 124 -13.41 4.62 -13.01
N TRP A 125 -12.75 3.99 -13.99
CA TRP A 125 -11.30 4.03 -14.15
C TRP A 125 -10.78 5.45 -14.37
N HIS A 126 -11.46 6.22 -15.24
CA HIS A 126 -11.11 7.61 -15.49
C HIS A 126 -11.30 8.47 -14.24
N GLU A 127 -12.41 8.32 -13.52
CA GLU A 127 -12.65 9.00 -12.25
C GLU A 127 -11.54 8.72 -11.22
N MET A 128 -11.10 7.47 -11.09
CA MET A 128 -9.98 7.11 -10.21
C MET A 128 -8.68 7.83 -10.57
N HIS A 129 -8.41 8.06 -11.86
CA HIS A 129 -7.14 8.65 -12.32
C HIS A 129 -7.13 10.18 -12.34
N LYS A 130 -8.28 10.86 -12.21
CA LYS A 130 -8.36 12.33 -12.18
C LYS A 130 -7.65 12.93 -10.96
N LYS A 131 -7.75 12.25 -9.81
CA LYS A 131 -7.14 12.69 -8.56
C LYS A 131 -6.48 11.48 -7.89
N PRO A 132 -5.13 11.42 -7.85
CA PRO A 132 -4.46 10.33 -7.16
C PRO A 132 -4.87 10.32 -5.68
N LEU A 133 -4.88 9.13 -5.08
CA LEU A 133 -5.22 9.00 -3.67
C LEU A 133 -4.30 9.87 -2.81
N ASN A 134 -4.92 10.74 -2.01
CA ASN A 134 -4.24 11.56 -1.03
C ASN A 134 -4.57 11.04 0.37
N VAL A 135 -3.56 10.53 1.07
CA VAL A 135 -3.71 9.90 2.39
C VAL A 135 -4.23 10.88 3.43
N GLU A 136 -3.78 12.13 3.40
CA GLU A 136 -4.21 13.16 4.36
C GLU A 136 -5.71 13.46 4.21
N TYR A 137 -6.17 13.65 2.98
CA TYR A 137 -7.60 13.85 2.72
C TYR A 137 -8.43 12.60 3.05
N LEU A 138 -7.91 11.41 2.81
CA LEU A 138 -8.60 10.17 3.14
C LEU A 138 -8.77 10.02 4.67
N LEU A 139 -7.76 10.39 5.46
CA LEU A 139 -7.81 10.32 6.93
C LEU A 139 -8.75 11.38 7.55
N GLN A 140 -9.01 12.47 6.85
CA GLN A 140 -9.98 13.49 7.26
C GLN A 140 -11.43 13.10 6.95
N ASP A 141 -11.65 12.08 6.12
CA ASP A 141 -12.98 11.68 5.67
C ASP A 141 -13.61 10.64 6.62
N ALA A 142 -14.64 11.08 7.37
CA ALA A 142 -15.36 10.23 8.31
C ALA A 142 -16.09 9.04 7.65
N SER A 143 -16.40 9.11 6.34
CA SER A 143 -17.05 8.00 5.62
C SER A 143 -16.18 6.74 5.58
N VAL A 144 -14.86 6.89 5.72
CA VAL A 144 -13.92 5.77 5.77
C VAL A 144 -14.12 4.92 7.04
N LEU A 145 -14.62 5.51 8.11
CA LEU A 145 -14.88 4.82 9.39
C LEU A 145 -16.25 4.15 9.44
N LEU A 146 -17.13 4.48 8.50
CA LEU A 146 -18.47 3.90 8.41
C LEU A 146 -18.46 2.62 7.55
N PRO A 147 -19.46 1.74 7.71
CA PRO A 147 -19.67 0.64 6.78
C PRO A 147 -19.72 1.15 5.33
N PRO A 148 -19.11 0.44 4.37
CA PRO A 148 -19.12 0.86 2.97
C PRO A 148 -20.54 1.08 2.45
N ALA A 149 -20.80 2.26 1.88
CA ALA A 149 -22.05 2.52 1.21
C ALA A 149 -22.14 1.69 -0.07
N GLY A 150 -23.29 1.07 -0.33
CA GLY A 150 -23.55 0.29 -1.54
C GLY A 150 -24.34 1.05 -2.63
N THR A 151 -24.55 2.36 -2.46
CA THR A 151 -25.37 3.14 -3.39
C THR A 151 -24.69 4.46 -3.78
N PRO A 152 -24.71 4.84 -5.07
CA PRO A 152 -24.15 6.10 -5.54
C PRO A 152 -24.95 7.32 -5.03
N LEU A 153 -26.20 7.12 -4.58
CA LEU A 153 -27.08 8.18 -4.07
C LEU A 153 -26.62 8.81 -2.75
N THR A 154 -25.58 8.25 -2.11
CA THR A 154 -25.00 8.79 -0.89
C THR A 154 -24.12 10.02 -1.12
N GLY A 155 -23.77 10.32 -2.38
CA GLY A 155 -22.81 11.39 -2.71
C GLY A 155 -21.37 11.07 -2.29
N ILE A 156 -21.10 9.84 -1.85
CA ILE A 156 -19.77 9.37 -1.49
C ILE A 156 -19.03 8.98 -2.77
N ASP A 157 -17.79 9.47 -2.90
CA ASP A 157 -16.91 9.18 -4.03
C ASP A 157 -16.74 7.67 -4.25
N PHE A 158 -16.64 7.25 -5.52
CA PHE A 158 -16.50 5.84 -5.92
C PHE A 158 -15.42 5.09 -5.12
N ASN A 159 -14.25 5.71 -4.91
CA ASN A 159 -13.14 5.08 -4.21
C ASN A 159 -13.42 4.77 -2.73
N LYS A 160 -14.42 5.39 -2.12
CA LYS A 160 -14.79 5.25 -0.69
C LYS A 160 -16.06 4.43 -0.48
N ARG A 161 -16.78 4.07 -1.54
CA ARG A 161 -17.97 3.22 -1.51
C ARG A 161 -17.70 1.88 -2.18
N LEU A 162 -18.68 0.98 -2.18
CA LEU A 162 -18.63 -0.21 -3.02
C LEU A 162 -19.00 0.15 -4.46
N PRO A 163 -18.46 -0.58 -5.47
CA PRO A 163 -18.89 -0.45 -6.85
C PRO A 163 -20.41 -0.66 -6.98
N CYS A 164 -21.01 -0.02 -7.97
CA CYS A 164 -22.42 -0.24 -8.27
C CYS A 164 -22.58 -1.58 -9.00
N GLY A 165 -23.39 -2.49 -8.45
CA GLY A 165 -23.66 -3.81 -9.01
C GLY A 165 -24.14 -4.73 -7.89
N GLU A 166 -25.13 -5.59 -8.17
CA GLU A 166 -25.59 -6.59 -7.19
C GLU A 166 -24.50 -7.61 -6.82
#